data_AF-A0A2P9GXI3-F1
#
_entry.id   AF-A0A2P9GXI3-F1
#
_cell.length_a   1.000
_cell.length_b   1.000
_cell.length_c   1.000
_cell.angle_alpha   90.00
_cell.angle_beta   90.00
_cell.angle_gamma   90.00
#
_symmetry.space_group_name_H-M   'P 1'
#
loop_
_entity.id
_entity.type
_entity.pdbx_description
1 polymer ?
#
loop_
_entity_poly.entity_id
_entity_poly.type
_entity_poly.pdbx_seq_one_letter_code
_entity_poly.pdbx_strand_id
1 'polypeptide(L)' 'MVAVELYRVMKKQEELEKELESLEAGSQKRVEIEGDLREARVQKDRLKKMIEGAKGD' A
#
# COMPACT_ATOMS: atom_id res chain seq x y z
N MET A 1 12.10 1.03 13.29
CA MET A 1 11.73 1.96 12.20
C MET A 1 10.90 1.29 11.10
N VAL A 2 11.29 0.11 10.61
CA VAL A 2 10.53 -0.65 9.57
C VAL A 2 9.06 -0.93 9.93
N ALA A 3 8.75 -1.22 11.20
CA ALA A 3 7.36 -1.44 11.63
C ALA A 3 6.46 -0.19 11.52
N VAL A 4 7.03 1.01 11.72
CA VAL A 4 6.32 2.29 11.56
C VAL A 4 6.08 2.57 10.08
N GLU A 5 7.06 2.26 9.22
CA GLU A 5 6.90 2.37 7.77
C GLU A 5 5.85 1.41 7.25
N LEU A 6 5.83 0.17 7.75
CA LEU A 6 4.78 -0.80 7.40
C LEU A 6 3.39 -0.27 7.78
N TYR A 7 3.25 0.29 8.98
CA TYR A 7 1.99 0.91 9.40
C TYR A 7 1.57 2.07 8.47
N ARG A 8 2.51 2.94 8.09
CA ARG A 8 2.22 4.05 7.16
C ARG A 8 1.78 3.56 5.78
N VAL A 9 2.45 2.54 5.24
CA VAL A 9 2.09 1.95 3.95
C VAL A 9 0.72 1.27 4.02
N MET A 10 0.43 0.57 5.12
CA MET A 10 -0.90 -0.01 5.35
C MET A 10 -1.97 1.08 5.41
N LYS A 11 -1.70 2.20 6.09
CA LYS A 11 -2.65 3.30 6.18
C LYS A 11 -2.91 3.97 4.84
N LYS A 12 -1.85 4.20 4.06
CA LYS A 12 -1.96 4.69 2.67
C LYS A 12 -2.78 3.73 1.81
N GLN A 13 -2.61 2.42 1.97
CA GLN A 13 -3.39 1.42 1.25
C GLN A 13 -4.89 1.55 1.56
N GLU A 14 -5.27 1.68 2.84
CA GLU A 14 -6.67 1.88 3.26
C GLU A 14 -7.27 3.17 2.67
N GLU A 15 -6.49 4.25 2.63
CA GLU A 15 -6.94 5.54 2.10
C GLU A 15 -7.17 5.47 0.59
N LEU A 16 -6.23 4.86 -0.15
CA LEU A 16 -6.36 4.65 -1.59
C LEU A 16 -7.55 3.73 -1.92
N GLU A 17 -7.78 2.67 -1.13
CA GLU A 17 -8.92 1.76 -1.31
C GLU A 17 -10.25 2.51 -1.11
N LYS A 18 -10.36 3.33 -0.06
CA LYS A 18 -11.54 4.19 0.17
C LYS A 18 -11.75 5.22 -0.93
N GLU A 19 -10.68 5.84 -1.41
CA GLU A 19 -10.79 6.83 -2.49
C GLU A 19 -11.28 6.14 -3.78
N LEU A 20 -10.76 4.95 -4.08
CA LEU A 20 -11.14 4.17 -5.26
C LEU A 20 -12.61 3.72 -5.25
N GLU A 21 -13.16 3.40 -4.08
CA GLU A 21 -14.60 3.12 -3.90
C GLU A 21 -15.48 4.31 -4.27
N SER A 22 -14.99 5.54 -4.07
CA SER A 22 -15.72 6.77 -4.38
C SER A 22 -15.59 7.24 -5.83
N LEU A 23 -14.72 6.60 -6.63
CA LEU A 23 -14.41 7.05 -7.99
C LEU A 23 -15.21 6.30 -9.06
N GLU A 24 -15.66 7.06 -10.06
CA GLU A 24 -16.31 6.52 -11.25
C GLU A 24 -15.38 5.56 -12.00
N ALA A 25 -15.98 4.47 -12.50
CA ALA A 25 -15.30 3.49 -13.33
C ALA A 25 -14.75 4.16 -14.60
N GLY A 26 -13.49 3.86 -14.94
CA GLY A 26 -12.83 4.39 -16.13
C GLY A 26 -12.37 5.85 -16.02
N SER A 27 -12.56 6.53 -14.88
CA SER A 27 -11.96 7.84 -14.67
C SER A 27 -10.44 7.75 -14.64
N GLN A 28 -9.75 8.73 -15.24
CA GLN A 28 -8.29 8.81 -15.23
C GLN A 28 -7.72 8.75 -13.80
N LYS A 29 -8.39 9.44 -12.87
CA LYS A 29 -8.03 9.45 -11.45
C LYS A 29 -8.11 8.04 -10.83
N ARG A 30 -9.07 7.21 -11.22
CA ARG A 30 -9.14 5.82 -10.77
C ARG A 30 -7.95 5.01 -11.23
N VAL A 31 -7.52 5.16 -12.48
CA VAL A 31 -6.34 4.48 -13.04
C VAL A 31 -5.07 4.87 -12.27
N GLU A 32 -4.93 6.15 -11.92
CA GLU A 32 -3.81 6.65 -11.11
C GLU A 32 -3.82 6.03 -9.70
N ILE A 33 -4.96 6.03 -9.02
CA ILE A 33 -5.09 5.42 -7.69
C ILE A 33 -4.87 3.91 -7.73
N GLU A 34 -5.33 3.21 -8.77
CA GLU A 34 -5.04 1.79 -8.97
C GLU A 34 -3.53 1.51 -9.12
N GLY A 35 -2.80 2.42 -9.77
CA GLY A 35 -1.34 2.42 -9.86
C GLY A 35 -0.68 2.58 -8.49
N ASP A 36 -1.05 3.65 -7.77
CA ASP A 36 -0.53 3.93 -6.42
C ASP A 36 -0.83 2.79 -5.44
N LEU A 37 -2.01 2.18 -5.55
CA LEU A 37 -2.42 1.06 -4.72
C LEU A 37 -1.57 -0.19 -4.99
N ARG A 38 -1.21 -0.43 -6.26
CA ARG A 38 -0.31 -1.52 -6.66
C ARG A 38 1.08 -1.30 -6.06
N GLU A 39 1.61 -0.08 -6.12
CA GLU A 39 2.90 0.24 -5.52
C GLU A 39 2.90 0.08 -4.00
N ALA A 40 1.86 0.57 -3.32
CA ALA A 40 1.70 0.43 -1.88
C ALA A 40 1.68 -1.05 -1.46
N ARG A 41 1.01 -1.92 -2.22
CA ARG A 41 0.99 -3.37 -1.97
C ARG A 41 2.39 -3.98 -2.10
N VAL A 42 3.14 -3.64 -3.14
CA VAL A 42 4.53 -4.11 -3.33
C VAL A 42 5.43 -3.64 -2.19
N GLN A 43 5.31 -2.38 -1.76
CA GLN A 43 6.09 -1.85 -0.64
C GLN A 43 5.75 -2.56 0.67
N LYS A 44 4.47 -2.79 0.95
CA LYS A 44 4.02 -3.54 2.12
C LYS A 44 4.66 -4.93 2.17
N ASP A 45 4.65 -5.65 1.05
CA ASP A 45 5.20 -7.01 0.98
C ASP A 45 6.72 -7.02 1.19
N ARG A 46 7.44 -6.02 0.67
CA ARG A 46 8.87 -5.84 0.95
C ARG A 46 9.14 -5.59 2.43
N LEU A 47 8.40 -4.67 3.05
CA LEU A 47 8.56 -4.33 4.46
C LEU A 47 8.22 -5.53 5.37
N LYS A 48 7.20 -6.32 5.03
CA LYS A 48 6.88 -7.56 5.74
C LYS A 48 8.04 -8.56 5.68
N LYS A 49 8.60 -8.80 4.50
CA LYS A 49 9.76 -9.69 4.33
C LYS A 49 10.98 -9.22 5.13
N MET A 50 11.23 -7.91 5.20
CA MET A 50 12.32 -7.37 6.03
C MET A 50 12.10 -7.63 7.52
N ILE A 51 10.86 -7.49 8.00
CA ILE A 51 10.51 -7.77 9.41
C ILE A 51 10.63 -9.27 9.71
N GLU A 52 10.18 -10.13 8.79
CA GLU A 52 10.28 -11.59 8.93
C GLU A 52 11.73 -12.07 8.90
N GLY A 53 12.53 -11.56 7.95
CA GLY A 53 13.96 -11.87 7.88
C GLY A 53 14.73 -11.41 9.11
N ALA A 54 14.39 -10.24 9.66
CA ALA A 54 15.00 -9.73 10.89
C ALA A 54 14.61 -10.49 12.17
N LYS A 55 13.61 -11.39 12.12
CA LYS A 55 13.23 -12.28 13.24
C LYS A 55 13.92 -13.65 13.18
N GLY A 56 14.63 -13.94 12.09
CA GLY A 56 15.28 -15.22 11.83
C GLY A 56 16.77 -15.30 12.16
N ASP A 57 17.38 -14.18 12.58
CA ASP A 57 18.76 -14.08 13.12
C ASP A 57 18.73 -13.85 14.64
#